data_AF-A0A3D1QEB9-F1
#
_entry.id   AF-A0A3D1QEB9-F1
#
_cell.length_a   1.000
_cell.length_b   1.000
_cell.length_c   1.000
_cell.angle_alpha   90.00
_cell.angle_beta   90.00
_cell.angle_gamma   90.00
#
_symmetry.space_group_name_H-M   'P 1'
#
loop_
_entity.id
_entity.type
_entity.pdbx_description
1 polymer ?
#
loop_
_entity_poly.entity_id
_entity_poly.type
_entity_poly.pdbx_seq_one_letter_code
_entity_poly.pdbx_strand_id
1 'polypeptide(L)' 'MAKNYATNYKPVDLLAVAAAREVNDGDVVFAGTGLPMLAILLAQVTDKPNAVCIYEA' A
#
# COMPACT_ATOMS: atom_id res chain seq x y z
N MET A 1 -14.38 -21.41 -3.91
CA MET A 1 -15.06 -20.24 -4.51
C MET A 1 -14.12 -19.59 -5.51
N ALA A 2 -14.62 -19.15 -6.67
CA ALA A 2 -13.82 -18.33 -7.58
C ALA A 2 -13.62 -16.94 -6.97
N LYS A 3 -12.39 -16.39 -7.05
CA LYS A 3 -12.13 -15.01 -6.64
C LYS A 3 -12.68 -14.07 -7.72
N ASN A 4 -13.57 -13.16 -7.34
CA ASN A 4 -14.08 -12.12 -8.22
C ASN A 4 -13.19 -10.88 -8.09
N TYR A 5 -12.36 -10.62 -9.09
CA TYR A 5 -11.49 -9.45 -9.14
C TYR A 5 -12.20 -8.25 -9.76
N ALA A 6 -11.83 -7.05 -9.33
CA ALA A 6 -12.23 -5.83 -10.02
C ALA A 6 -11.62 -5.79 -11.43
N THR A 7 -12.35 -5.25 -12.40
CA THR A 7 -11.90 -5.13 -13.80
C THR A 7 -11.64 -3.69 -14.23
N ASN A 8 -12.14 -2.71 -13.48
CA ASN A 8 -12.05 -1.28 -13.81
C ASN A 8 -11.19 -0.54 -12.78
N TYR A 9 -9.87 -0.70 -12.89
CA TYR A 9 -8.92 0.01 -12.04
C TYR A 9 -8.71 1.44 -12.53
N LYS A 10 -8.75 2.40 -11.62
CA LYS A 10 -8.36 3.77 -11.88
C LYS A 10 -6.84 3.87 -11.86
N PRO A 11 -6.25 4.88 -12.52
CA PRO A 11 -4.80 5.12 -12.45
C PRO A 11 -4.27 5.24 -11.00
N VAL A 12 -5.08 5.80 -10.10
CA VAL A 12 -4.73 5.93 -8.68
C VAL A 12 -4.63 4.56 -7.97
N ASP A 13 -5.43 3.58 -8.36
CA ASP A 13 -5.36 2.22 -7.79
C ASP A 13 -4.04 1.55 -8.19
N LEU A 14 -3.65 1.73 -9.45
CA LEU A 14 -2.37 1.22 -9.98
C LEU A 14 -1.19 1.93 -9.32
N LEU A 15 -1.27 3.23 -9.07
CA LEU A 15 -0.23 4.00 -8.39
C LEU A 15 -0.07 3.57 -6.92
N ALA A 16 -1.17 3.29 -6.21
CA ALA A 16 -1.12 2.74 -4.86
C ALA A 16 -0.38 1.39 -4.84
N VAL A 17 -0.67 0.50 -5.80
CA VAL A 17 0.02 -0.80 -5.93
C VAL A 17 1.49 -0.63 -6.27
N ALA A 18 1.82 0.31 -7.16
CA ALA A 18 3.21 0.59 -7.52
C ALA A 18 3.99 1.09 -6.30
N ALA A 19 3.46 2.07 -5.56
CA ALA A 19 4.09 2.58 -4.34
C ALA A 19 4.22 1.51 -3.24
N ALA A 20 3.22 0.63 -3.07
CA ALA A 20 3.27 -0.46 -2.11
C ALA A 20 4.36 -1.52 -2.43
N ARG A 21 4.83 -1.58 -3.67
CA ARG A 21 5.93 -2.48 -4.07
C ARG A 21 7.32 -1.91 -3.80
N GLU A 22 7.43 -0.60 -3.63
CA GLU A 22 8.69 0.07 -3.26
C GLU A 22 9.02 -0.10 -1.78
N VAL A 23 8.04 -0.47 -0.95
CA VAL A 23 8.23 -0.76 0.48
C VAL A 23 8.82 -2.16 0.65
N ASN A 24 9.89 -2.30 1.41
CA ASN A 24 10.45 -3.58 1.84
C ASN A 24 9.89 -3.99 3.20
N ASP A 25 9.88 -5.30 3.47
CA ASP A 25 9.47 -5.80 4.78
C ASP A 25 10.46 -5.33 5.86
N GLY A 26 9.94 -4.70 6.92
CA GLY A 26 10.75 -4.08 7.97
C GLY A 26 11.12 -2.61 7.74
N ASP A 27 10.75 -2.00 6.61
CA ASP A 27 10.99 -0.58 6.38
C ASP A 27 10.21 0.30 7.38
N VAL A 28 10.82 1.41 7.79
CA VAL A 28 10.14 2.49 8.53
C VAL A 28 9.80 3.60 7.54
N VAL A 29 8.51 3.75 7.24
CA VAL A 29 7.99 4.63 6.20
C VAL A 29 7.26 5.80 6.82
N PHE A 30 7.68 7.02 6.50
CA PHE A 30 6.92 8.24 6.80
C PHE A 30 5.89 8.46 5.69
N ALA A 31 4.61 8.35 6.02
CA ALA A 31 3.53 8.52 5.05
C ALA A 31 2.73 9.78 5.35
N GLY A 32 2.55 10.61 4.32
CA GLY A 32 1.55 11.68 4.34
C GLY A 32 0.13 11.15 4.07
N THR A 33 -0.85 12.05 4.05
CA THR A 33 -2.27 11.66 3.89
C THR A 33 -2.67 11.14 2.50
N GLY A 34 -3.71 10.31 2.47
CA GLY A 34 -4.34 9.82 1.23
C GLY A 34 -3.59 8.65 0.58
N LEU A 35 -3.08 8.86 -0.63
CA LEU A 35 -2.48 7.79 -1.44
C LEU A 35 -1.23 7.15 -0.81
N PRO A 36 -0.30 7.90 -0.19
CA PRO A 36 0.84 7.31 0.52
C PRO A 36 0.40 6.39 1.66
N MET A 37 -0.57 6.82 2.48
CA MET A 37 -1.16 5.98 3.53
C MET A 37 -1.82 4.71 2.97
N LEU A 38 -2.55 4.80 1.86
CA LEU A 38 -3.15 3.63 1.21
C LEU A 38 -2.07 2.66 0.72
N ALA A 39 -0.97 3.17 0.16
CA ALA A 39 0.12 2.35 -0.36
C ALA A 39 0.84 1.59 0.77
N ILE A 40 1.22 2.25 1.85
CA ILE A 40 1.88 1.59 3.00
C ILE A 40 0.96 0.59 3.68
N LEU A 41 -0.33 0.91 3.83
CA LEU A 41 -1.31 -0.04 4.36
C LEU A 41 -1.43 -1.27 3.45
N LEU A 42 -1.49 -1.07 2.13
CA LEU A 42 -1.54 -2.16 1.16
C LEU A 42 -0.30 -3.05 1.26
N ALA A 43 0.89 -2.47 1.37
CA ALA A 43 2.14 -3.19 1.58
C ALA A 43 2.07 -4.08 2.83
N GLN A 44 1.65 -3.50 3.97
CA GLN A 44 1.54 -4.21 5.25
C GLN A 44 0.58 -5.41 5.20
N VAL A 45 -0.57 -5.27 4.55
CA VAL A 45 -1.60 -6.33 4.51
C VAL A 45 -1.38 -7.37 3.42
N THR A 46 -0.39 -7.20 2.54
CA THR A 46 -0.13 -8.13 1.43
C THR A 46 1.11 -8.99 1.67
N ASP A 47 2.27 -8.39 1.88
CA ASP A 47 3.55 -9.11 1.92
C ASP A 47 4.66 -8.42 2.74
N LYS A 48 4.45 -7.21 3.29
CA LYS A 48 5.41 -6.51 4.17
C LYS A 48 4.88 -6.31 5.60
N PRO A 49 4.54 -7.39 6.33
CA PRO A 49 3.86 -7.29 7.63
C PRO A 49 4.67 -6.60 8.73
N ASN A 50 6.00 -6.51 8.59
CA ASN A 50 6.90 -5.89 9.55
C ASN A 50 7.25 -4.43 9.21
N ALA A 51 6.76 -3.90 8.07
CA ALA A 51 6.91 -2.49 7.76
C ALA A 51 6.15 -1.62 8.77
N VAL A 52 6.73 -0.49 9.18
CA VAL A 52 6.16 0.45 10.17
C VAL A 52 5.83 1.77 9.48
N CYS A 53 4.58 2.20 9.61
CA CYS A 53 4.15 3.52 9.13
C CYS A 53 4.22 4.56 10.25
N ILE A 54 4.88 5.68 9.99
CA ILE A 54 4.81 6.89 10.82
C ILE A 54 3.85 7.87 10.15
N TYR A 55 2.78 8.21 10.86
CA TYR A 55 1.76 9.14 10.40
C TYR A 55 2.10 10.57 10.78
N GLU A 56 1.87 11.51 9.87
CA GLU A 56 1.80 12.93 10.21
C GLU A 56 0.52 13.21 11.04
N ALA A 57 0.64 14.01 12.11
CA ALA A 57 -0.45 14.38 13.02
C ALA A 57 -1.26 15.58 12.51
#